data_AF-A0A832M1G2-F1
#
_entry.id   AF-A0A832M1G2-F1
#
_cell.length_a   1.000
_cell.length_b   1.000
_cell.length_c   1.000
_cell.angle_alpha   90.00
_cell.angle_beta   90.00
_cell.angle_gamma   90.00
#
_symmetry.space_group_name_H-M   'P 1'
#
loop_
_entity.id
_entity.type
_entity.pdbx_description
1 polymer ?
#
loop_
_entity_poly.entity_id
_entity_poly.type
_entity_poly.pdbx_seq_one_letter_code
_entity_poly.pdbx_strand_id
1 'polypeptide(L)'
;MRRIITLREALRDFLRDAGLSLSDLLSAMDDDPKGIIESLLMRVDISEEEAARLERLLTPDQLNLLILVLHVFYYANPSGYYKGYLLYPPYEMVVGPNGKVTKEGLILVMRSLGIAPGVGA
;
A
#
# COMPACT_ATOMS: atom_id res chain seq x y z
N MET A 1 -25.94 8.22 -4.47
CA MET A 1 -25.12 7.06 -4.89
C MET A 1 -23.70 7.27 -4.38
N ARG A 2 -23.21 6.44 -3.44
CA ARG A 2 -21.79 6.48 -3.09
C ARG A 2 -21.02 5.90 -4.27
N ARG A 3 -20.20 6.72 -4.93
CA ARG A 3 -19.30 6.25 -5.99
C ARG A 3 -18.07 5.64 -5.32
N ILE A 4 -17.70 4.44 -5.72
CA ILE A 4 -16.51 3.72 -5.24
C ILE A 4 -15.34 4.11 -6.13
N ILE A 5 -14.13 4.21 -5.56
CA ILE A 5 -12.87 4.37 -6.31
C ILE A 5 -11.88 3.29 -5.89
N THR A 6 -11.21 2.67 -6.86
CA THR A 6 -10.16 1.67 -6.57
C THR A 6 -8.86 2.34 -6.15
N LEU A 7 -7.97 1.60 -5.48
CA LEU A 7 -6.64 2.11 -5.13
C LEU A 7 -5.83 2.55 -6.35
N ARG A 8 -5.92 1.82 -7.49
CA ARG A 8 -5.22 2.21 -8.72
C ARG A 8 -5.72 3.54 -9.28
N GLU A 9 -7.04 3.76 -9.27
CA GLU A 9 -7.62 5.01 -9.74
C GLU A 9 -7.28 6.17 -8.80
N ALA A 10 -7.39 5.96 -7.49
CA ALA A 10 -7.07 6.96 -6.48
C ALA A 10 -5.58 7.32 -6.51
N LEU A 11 -4.69 6.34 -6.65
CA LEU A 11 -3.25 6.56 -6.75
C LEU A 11 -2.90 7.35 -8.03
N ARG A 12 -3.46 6.97 -9.18
CA ARG A 12 -3.23 7.70 -10.43
C ARG A 12 -3.70 9.15 -10.34
N ASP A 13 -4.84 9.39 -9.72
CA ASP A 13 -5.37 10.74 -9.49
C ASP A 13 -4.49 11.54 -8.52
N PHE A 14 -4.05 10.91 -7.43
CA PHE A 14 -3.15 11.49 -6.44
C PHE A 14 -1.81 11.93 -7.06
N LEU A 15 -1.18 11.05 -7.85
CA LEU A 15 0.07 11.36 -8.54
C LEU A 15 -0.10 12.49 -9.55
N ARG A 16 -1.20 12.48 -10.31
CA ARG A 16 -1.54 13.53 -11.27
C ARG A 16 -1.68 14.89 -10.60
N ASP A 17 -2.37 14.96 -9.47
CA ASP A 17 -2.52 16.21 -8.70
C ASP A 17 -1.17 16.75 -8.20
N ALA A 18 -0.26 15.85 -7.82
CA ALA A 18 1.09 16.21 -7.39
C ALA A 18 2.02 16.60 -8.55
N GLY A 19 1.60 16.40 -9.81
CA GLY A 19 2.45 16.59 -10.97
C GLY A 19 3.61 15.58 -11.05
N LEU A 20 3.45 14.41 -10.43
CA LEU A 20 4.47 13.37 -10.33
C LEU A 20 4.11 12.15 -11.17
N SER A 21 5.12 11.46 -11.70
CA SER A 21 4.95 10.08 -12.15
C SER A 21 5.21 9.10 -11.00
N LEU A 22 4.69 7.86 -11.13
CA LEU A 22 4.98 6.82 -10.15
C LEU A 22 6.47 6.48 -10.12
N SER A 23 7.13 6.44 -11.28
CA SER A 23 8.56 6.14 -11.37
C SER A 23 9.41 7.21 -10.67
N ASP A 24 9.08 8.50 -10.85
CA ASP A 24 9.83 9.59 -10.20
C ASP A 24 9.74 9.45 -8.68
N LEU A 25 8.54 9.19 -8.18
CA LEU A 25 8.30 9.04 -6.75
C LEU A 25 9.01 7.81 -6.18
N LEU A 26 8.91 6.65 -6.84
CA LEU A 26 9.60 5.43 -6.40
C LEU A 26 11.12 5.58 -6.46
N SER A 27 11.66 6.26 -7.48
CA SER A 27 13.11 6.51 -7.60
C SER A 27 13.66 7.43 -6.51
N ALA A 28 12.81 8.30 -5.94
CA ALA A 28 13.17 9.16 -4.83
C ALA A 28 13.09 8.45 -3.46
N MET A 29 12.43 7.29 -3.39
CA MET A 29 12.41 6.41 -2.22
C MET A 29 13.67 5.53 -2.23
N ASP A 30 14.83 6.15 -2.00
CA ASP A 30 16.12 5.46 -1.90
C ASP A 30 16.25 4.79 -0.52
N ASP A 31 15.47 3.72 -0.32
CA ASP A 31 15.51 2.90 0.89
C ASP A 31 16.29 1.60 0.61
N ASP A 32 17.36 1.35 1.39
CA ASP A 32 18.02 0.04 1.48
C ASP A 32 16.96 -1.03 1.86
N PRO A 33 16.94 -2.23 1.26
CA PRO A 33 15.98 -3.30 1.56
C PRO A 33 15.64 -3.48 3.05
N LYS A 34 16.63 -3.35 3.93
CA LYS A 34 16.43 -3.42 5.38
C LYS A 34 15.47 -2.33 5.90
N GLY A 35 15.62 -1.09 5.44
CA GLY A 35 14.76 0.04 5.81
C GLY A 35 13.32 -0.13 5.32
N ILE A 36 13.15 -0.70 4.13
CA ILE A 36 11.82 -1.02 3.57
C ILE A 36 11.08 -2.01 4.48
N ILE A 37 11.75 -3.07 4.94
CA ILE A 37 11.15 -4.09 5.81
C ILE A 37 10.82 -3.55 7.20
N GLU A 38 11.72 -2.78 7.80
CA GLU A 38 11.43 -2.10 9.08
C GLU A 38 10.21 -1.18 8.94
N SER A 39 10.13 -0.41 7.85
CA SER A 39 8.99 0.47 7.55
C SER A 39 7.68 -0.30 7.38
N LEU A 40 7.72 -1.50 6.78
CA LEU A 40 6.57 -2.37 6.64
C LEU A 40 6.10 -2.92 8.00
N LEU A 41 7.01 -3.41 8.85
CA LEU A 41 6.70 -3.94 10.19
C LEU A 41 6.12 -2.88 11.15
N MET A 42 6.47 -1.62 10.96
CA MET A 42 5.86 -0.51 11.71
C MET A 42 4.37 -0.33 11.38
N ARG A 43 3.94 -0.70 10.17
CA ARG A 43 2.59 -0.43 9.63
C ARG A 43 1.72 -1.69 9.55
N VAL A 44 2.32 -2.84 9.29
CA VAL A 44 1.57 -4.08 9.07
C VAL A 44 1.71 -4.98 10.28
N ASP A 45 0.60 -5.59 10.68
CA ASP A 45 0.52 -6.60 11.73
C ASP A 45 0.89 -7.99 11.17
N ILE A 46 2.19 -8.17 10.92
CA ILE A 46 2.79 -9.41 10.42
C ILE A 46 4.08 -9.72 11.20
N SER A 47 4.51 -10.98 11.19
CA SER A 47 5.78 -11.37 11.79
C SER A 47 6.98 -10.96 10.93
N GLU A 48 8.17 -10.93 11.53
CA GLU A 48 9.44 -10.73 10.78
C GLU A 48 9.62 -11.78 9.68
N GLU A 49 9.23 -13.03 9.92
CA GLU A 49 9.30 -14.10 8.94
C GLU A 49 8.36 -13.86 7.74
N GLU A 50 7.17 -13.29 8.00
CA GLU A 50 6.24 -12.89 6.95
C GLU A 50 6.77 -11.69 6.15
N ALA A 51 7.38 -10.72 6.81
CA ALA A 51 8.01 -9.58 6.14
C ALA A 51 9.19 -10.05 5.26
N ALA A 52 10.04 -10.94 5.76
CA ALA A 52 11.13 -11.55 4.98
C ALA A 52 10.63 -12.44 3.83
N ARG A 53 9.41 -12.99 3.92
CA ARG A 53 8.75 -13.64 2.75
C ARG A 53 8.34 -12.61 1.71
N LEU A 54 7.76 -11.48 2.11
CA LEU A 54 7.37 -10.41 1.18
C LEU A 54 8.59 -9.83 0.47
N GLU A 55 9.69 -9.61 1.19
CA GLU A 55 10.97 -9.15 0.62
C GLU A 55 11.46 -10.04 -0.52
N ARG A 56 11.33 -11.36 -0.38
CA ARG A 56 11.76 -12.33 -1.39
C ARG A 56 10.80 -12.44 -2.58
N LEU A 57 9.53 -12.06 -2.40
CA LEU A 57 8.47 -12.24 -3.40
C LEU A 57 8.18 -10.97 -4.20
N LEU A 58 8.58 -9.81 -3.69
CA LEU A 58 8.28 -8.50 -4.24
C LEU A 58 9.57 -7.74 -4.54
N THR A 59 9.53 -6.94 -5.61
CA THR A 59 10.60 -6.00 -5.91
C THR A 59 10.61 -4.84 -4.90
N PRO A 60 11.75 -4.16 -4.70
CA PRO A 60 11.81 -2.95 -3.89
C PRO A 60 10.75 -1.91 -4.26
N ASP A 61 10.53 -1.69 -5.56
CA ASP A 61 9.49 -0.79 -6.08
C ASP A 61 8.07 -1.18 -5.64
N GLN A 62 7.76 -2.49 -5.63
CA GLN A 62 6.46 -2.97 -5.16
C GLN A 62 6.30 -2.78 -3.66
N LEU A 63 7.35 -2.99 -2.87
CA LEU A 63 7.32 -2.77 -1.43
C LEU A 63 7.17 -1.28 -1.09
N ASN A 64 7.91 -0.42 -1.78
CA ASN A 64 7.79 1.04 -1.67
C ASN A 64 6.40 1.53 -2.07
N LEU A 65 5.86 1.02 -3.16
CA LEU A 65 4.48 1.30 -3.56
C LEU A 65 3.47 0.89 -2.48
N LEU A 66 3.65 -0.27 -1.85
CA LEU A 66 2.80 -0.71 -0.74
C LEU A 66 2.90 0.27 0.44
N ILE A 67 4.11 0.63 0.87
CA ILE A 67 4.31 1.57 1.99
C ILE A 67 3.64 2.91 1.70
N LEU A 68 3.84 3.45 0.49
CA LEU A 68 3.21 4.69 0.05
C LEU A 68 1.68 4.60 0.13
N VAL A 69 1.10 3.56 -0.47
CA VAL A 69 -0.36 3.39 -0.55
C VAL A 69 -0.96 3.21 0.84
N LEU A 70 -0.33 2.39 1.69
CA LEU A 70 -0.77 2.23 3.08
C LEU A 70 -0.73 3.56 3.83
N HIS A 71 0.37 4.32 3.67
CA HIS A 71 0.53 5.60 4.33
C HIS A 71 -0.52 6.63 3.87
N VAL A 72 -0.64 6.86 2.56
CA VAL A 72 -1.50 7.91 2.00
C VAL A 72 -2.98 7.59 2.21
N PHE A 73 -3.38 6.34 1.96
CA PHE A 73 -4.81 6.02 1.86
C PHE A 73 -5.43 5.42 3.11
N TYR A 74 -4.62 4.89 4.03
CA TYR A 74 -5.14 4.28 5.27
C TYR A 74 -4.63 4.99 6.52
N TYR A 75 -3.37 5.40 6.59
CA TYR A 75 -2.86 6.12 7.77
C TYR A 75 -3.19 7.61 7.77
N ALA A 76 -2.87 8.32 6.69
CA ALA A 76 -3.15 9.75 6.56
C ALA A 76 -4.65 10.01 6.32
N ASN A 77 -5.42 8.98 5.97
CA ASN A 77 -6.84 9.07 5.66
C ASN A 77 -7.69 7.99 6.37
N PRO A 78 -7.89 8.11 7.69
CA PRO A 78 -8.71 7.16 8.43
C PRO A 78 -10.21 7.21 8.07
N SER A 79 -10.65 8.23 7.31
CA SER A 79 -12.05 8.35 6.88
C SER A 79 -12.47 7.28 5.87
N GLY A 80 -11.50 6.71 5.11
CA GLY A 80 -11.78 5.81 4.00
C GLY A 80 -12.34 6.47 2.74
N TYR A 81 -12.43 7.81 2.69
CA TYR A 81 -12.90 8.55 1.52
C TYR A 81 -11.79 9.28 0.79
N TYR A 82 -11.75 9.16 -0.54
CA TYR A 82 -10.86 9.93 -1.40
C TYR A 82 -11.68 10.87 -2.27
N LYS A 83 -11.57 12.20 -2.06
CA LYS A 83 -12.33 13.24 -2.78
C LYS A 83 -13.85 12.98 -2.85
N GLY A 84 -14.42 12.46 -1.77
CA GLY A 84 -15.85 12.13 -1.67
C GLY A 84 -16.25 10.75 -2.24
N TYR A 85 -15.30 10.00 -2.80
CA TYR A 85 -15.49 8.61 -3.22
C TYR A 85 -15.10 7.65 -2.08
N LEU A 86 -15.86 6.56 -1.91
CA LEU A 86 -15.47 5.51 -0.98
C LEU A 86 -14.30 4.72 -1.57
N LEU A 87 -13.18 4.65 -0.86
CA LEU A 87 -12.02 3.89 -1.28
C LEU A 87 -12.30 2.38 -1.20
N TYR A 88 -11.83 1.61 -2.17
CA TYR A 88 -11.87 0.16 -2.14
C TYR A 88 -10.47 -0.48 -2.28
N PRO A 89 -10.06 -1.37 -1.35
CA PRO A 89 -10.82 -1.85 -0.18
C PRO A 89 -11.06 -0.74 0.87
N PRO A 90 -12.17 -0.80 1.62
CA PRO A 90 -12.49 0.21 2.63
C PRO A 90 -11.59 0.04 3.87
N TYR A 91 -11.48 1.11 4.66
CA TYR A 91 -10.57 1.19 5.81
C TYR A 91 -10.76 0.02 6.79
N GLU A 92 -12.01 -0.30 7.14
CA GLU A 92 -12.37 -1.37 8.08
C GLU A 92 -12.02 -2.78 7.59
N MET A 93 -11.77 -2.98 6.29
CA MET A 93 -11.31 -4.25 5.74
C MET A 93 -9.78 -4.35 5.73
N VAL A 94 -9.07 -3.24 5.92
CA VAL A 94 -7.62 -3.15 5.78
C VAL A 94 -6.94 -2.98 7.13
N VAL A 95 -7.46 -2.11 7.99
CA VAL A 95 -6.85 -1.75 9.27
C VAL A 95 -7.59 -2.43 10.41
N GLY A 96 -6.84 -3.14 11.25
CA GLY A 96 -7.35 -3.87 12.40
C GLY A 96 -7.59 -2.97 13.63
N PRO A 97 -8.15 -3.55 14.71
CA PRO A 97 -8.45 -2.80 15.95
C PRO A 97 -7.22 -2.18 16.62
N ASN A 98 -6.02 -2.70 16.36
CA ASN A 98 -4.75 -2.17 16.86
C ASN A 98 -4.22 -0.97 16.05
N GLY A 99 -4.95 -0.51 15.03
CA GLY A 99 -4.53 0.57 14.15
C GLY A 99 -3.45 0.19 13.13
N LYS A 100 -3.11 -1.10 13.04
CA LYS A 100 -2.20 -1.63 12.02
C LYS A 100 -2.95 -2.27 10.88
N VAL A 101 -2.34 -2.27 9.70
CA VAL A 101 -2.86 -3.01 8.54
C VAL A 101 -2.78 -4.50 8.86
N THR A 102 -3.90 -5.22 8.73
CA THR A 102 -3.90 -6.67 8.97
C THR A 102 -3.25 -7.41 7.81
N LYS A 103 -2.88 -8.67 8.01
CA LYS A 103 -2.39 -9.54 6.94
C LYS A 103 -3.40 -9.66 5.79
N GLU A 104 -4.67 -9.86 6.10
CA GLU A 104 -5.76 -9.93 5.12
C GLU A 104 -5.93 -8.59 4.40
N GLY A 105 -5.84 -7.49 5.15
CA GLY A 105 -5.86 -6.13 4.62
C GLY A 105 -4.74 -5.87 3.62
N LEU A 106 -3.51 -6.27 3.95
CA LEU A 106 -2.36 -6.18 3.05
C LEU A 106 -2.59 -6.96 1.75
N ILE A 107 -3.14 -8.18 1.83
CA ILE A 107 -3.47 -9.00 0.65
C ILE A 107 -4.50 -8.29 -0.24
N LEU A 108 -5.53 -7.68 0.36
CA LEU A 108 -6.54 -6.93 -0.39
C LEU A 108 -5.95 -5.69 -1.09
N VAL A 109 -5.06 -4.97 -0.41
CA VAL A 109 -4.32 -3.82 -0.97
C VAL A 109 -3.46 -4.27 -2.15
N MET A 110 -2.65 -5.32 -1.98
CA MET A 110 -1.82 -5.89 -3.05
C MET A 110 -2.66 -6.26 -4.28
N ARG A 111 -3.78 -6.97 -4.09
CA ARG A 111 -4.69 -7.35 -5.18
C ARG A 111 -5.31 -6.14 -5.88
N SER A 112 -5.74 -5.14 -5.13
CA SER A 112 -6.33 -3.91 -5.67
C SER A 112 -5.33 -3.12 -6.52
N LEU A 113 -4.05 -3.15 -6.13
CA LEU A 113 -2.93 -2.58 -6.89
C LEU A 113 -2.48 -3.43 -8.08
N GLY A 114 -2.92 -4.69 -8.19
CA GLY A 114 -2.45 -5.63 -9.20
C GLY A 114 -1.06 -6.20 -8.90
N ILE A 115 -0.61 -6.11 -7.65
CA ILE A 115 0.63 -6.74 -7.19
C ILE A 115 0.31 -8.21 -6.91
N ALA A 116 0.86 -9.11 -7.74
CA ALA A 116 0.90 -10.53 -7.46
C ALA A 116 2.27 -10.88 -6.86
N PRO A 117 2.34 -11.74 -5.83
CA PRO A 117 3.60 -12.36 -5.46
C PRO A 117 4.18 -13.04 -6.70
N GLY A 118 5.43 -12.75 -7.05
CA GLY A 118 6.06 -13.37 -8.21
C GLY A 118 6.00 -14.88 -8.07
N VAL A 119 5.23 -15.55 -8.94
CA VAL A 119 5.68 -16.84 -9.46
C VAL A 119 6.97 -16.47 -10.18
N GLY A 120 8.10 -16.90 -9.60
CA GLY A 120 9.42 -16.59 -10.14
C GLY A 120 9.46 -16.82 -11.65
N ALA A 121 10.12 -15.89 -12.35
CA ALA A 121 10.65 -16.18 -13.66
C ALA A 121 11.61 -17.39 -13.61
#